data_AF-A0A3C2BSV8-F1
#
_entry.id   AF-A0A3C2BSV8-F1
#
_cell.length_a   1.000
_cell.length_b   1.000
_cell.length_c   1.000
_cell.angle_alpha   90.00
_cell.angle_beta   90.00
_cell.angle_gamma   90.00
#
_symmetry.space_group_name_H-M   'P 1'
#
loop_
_entity.id
_entity.type
_entity.pdbx_description
1 polymer ?
#
loop_
_entity_poly.entity_id
_entity_poly.type
_entity_poly.pdbx_seq_one_letter_code
_entity_poly.pdbx_strand_id
1 'polypeptide(L)'
;IKGTLGNCSGGTTPWGTILSGEENFNGYFVSPGTSASDKRYGLTSSSTARKWELDDPRFDTRNAGYENETNRFGWIVEVDPFDPTSTPKKHSALGRFKHEGANVIVAESGHVVAYMGDDEKFDYLYKFVSADTYREGDRAHNMTLLSEGNLYVAKFTGNSPLAEITGVGNAPADGSFDGTGQWLPLVVDGASAVPGMTVEEVLVYTRLAADKVGPTKMDRCEDVQPSLLTGKVYVACTNNSDRGKVGKEGATEVNPRNANRDGHIVEITETGDQTSINFTWNLLMVCGDPSTGDVTYFSGFPVDKVSPISCPDNLAFDSVGNLWISTDGAPSGIGKADGLFKVTLEGAERGKVEQFLAVPREAETCGPIVHDDERNVFVSVQHPGEEGSFADQHSFFPDYVAEGTTPTRGQVRAPRPSVVQVFRG
;
A
#
# COMPACT_ATOMS: atom_id res chain seq x y z
N ILE A 1 -5.56 16.07 18.38
CA ILE A 1 -4.81 14.82 18.17
C ILE A 1 -3.33 15.19 18.18
N LYS A 2 -2.46 14.43 18.84
CA LYS A 2 -1.02 14.77 18.94
C LYS A 2 -0.18 13.81 18.11
N GLY A 3 0.26 14.30 16.96
CA GLY A 3 1.17 13.59 16.06
C GLY A 3 0.48 12.73 15.01
N THR A 4 1.34 12.22 14.14
CA THR A 4 1.12 11.14 13.18
C THR A 4 2.22 10.10 13.41
N LEU A 5 1.93 8.81 13.19
CA LEU A 5 2.87 7.72 13.45
C LEU A 5 2.62 6.53 12.54
N GLY A 6 3.66 5.70 12.35
CA GLY A 6 3.58 4.62 11.37
C GLY A 6 3.28 5.13 9.97
N ASN A 7 3.84 6.30 9.62
CA ASN A 7 3.71 6.88 8.30
C ASN A 7 4.40 5.98 7.29
N CYS A 8 3.64 5.38 6.38
CA CYS A 8 4.15 4.51 5.33
C CYS A 8 4.29 5.30 4.02
N SER A 9 3.56 4.91 2.97
CA SER A 9 3.49 5.59 1.69
C SER A 9 2.48 6.77 1.69
N GLY A 10 2.25 7.31 0.49
CA GLY A 10 1.52 8.53 0.27
C GLY A 10 1.44 8.95 -1.19
N GLY A 11 0.62 9.97 -1.44
CA GLY A 11 0.39 10.51 -2.77
C GLY A 11 0.42 12.04 -2.78
N THR A 12 0.68 12.63 -3.94
CA THR A 12 0.55 14.07 -4.14
C THR A 12 -0.83 14.39 -4.70
N THR A 13 -1.52 15.36 -4.12
CA THR A 13 -2.82 15.79 -4.63
C THR A 13 -2.67 16.76 -5.81
N PRO A 14 -3.67 16.84 -6.71
CA PRO A 14 -3.71 17.83 -7.79
C PRO A 14 -3.65 19.29 -7.31
N TRP A 15 -3.93 19.55 -6.03
CA TRP A 15 -3.86 20.87 -5.41
C TRP A 15 -2.58 21.11 -4.58
N GLY A 16 -1.57 20.24 -4.75
CA GLY A 16 -0.21 20.46 -4.23
C GLY A 16 -0.07 20.24 -2.72
N THR A 17 -0.80 19.27 -2.17
CA THR A 17 -0.59 18.76 -0.80
C THR A 17 -0.10 17.31 -0.86
N ILE A 18 0.42 16.82 0.27
CA ILE A 18 0.90 15.44 0.42
C ILE A 18 -0.06 14.68 1.31
N LEU A 19 -0.51 13.51 0.86
CA LEU A 19 -1.23 12.53 1.66
C LEU A 19 -0.24 11.50 2.19
N SER A 20 -0.36 11.10 3.45
CA SER A 20 0.43 10.04 4.08
C SER A 20 -0.47 9.09 4.85
N GLY A 21 -0.23 7.78 4.69
CA GLY A 21 -0.97 6.72 5.40
C GLY A 21 -0.39 6.41 6.77
N GLU A 22 -1.24 6.41 7.81
CA GLU A 22 -0.88 5.79 9.09
C GLU A 22 -1.20 4.28 9.02
N GLU A 23 -0.17 3.47 9.00
CA GLU A 23 -0.23 2.06 8.65
C GLU A 23 -0.17 1.18 9.90
N ASN A 24 0.99 0.68 10.32
CA ASN A 24 1.17 -0.12 11.54
C ASN A 24 1.09 0.68 12.87
N PHE A 25 0.07 1.55 13.01
CA PHE A 25 -0.17 2.38 14.20
C PHE A 25 -0.43 1.55 15.46
N ASN A 26 -0.99 0.34 15.33
CA ASN A 26 -1.29 -0.55 16.45
C ASN A 26 -0.03 -0.98 17.22
N GLY A 27 1.13 -1.03 16.56
CA GLY A 27 2.42 -1.36 17.17
C GLY A 27 2.99 -0.30 18.12
N TYR A 28 2.30 0.83 18.28
CA TYR A 28 2.70 1.94 19.14
C TYR A 28 1.88 2.02 20.44
N PHE A 29 0.82 1.23 20.59
CA PHE A 29 -0.10 1.32 21.72
C PHE A 29 -0.22 0.00 22.47
N VAL A 30 -0.26 0.09 23.80
CA VAL A 30 -0.79 -0.96 24.66
C VAL A 30 -2.28 -0.71 24.86
N SER A 31 -3.09 -1.77 24.76
CA SER A 31 -4.54 -1.74 24.91
C SER A 31 -5.03 -2.90 25.79
N PRO A 32 -6.24 -2.87 26.36
CA PRO A 32 -6.85 -4.06 26.96
C PRO A 32 -6.79 -5.30 26.05
N GLY A 33 -6.93 -5.13 24.72
CA GLY A 33 -6.79 -6.23 23.76
C GLY A 33 -8.00 -7.18 23.72
N THR A 34 -9.13 -6.78 24.33
CA THR A 34 -10.26 -7.69 24.59
C THR A 34 -11.50 -7.35 23.77
N SER A 35 -11.67 -6.08 23.40
CA SER A 35 -12.80 -5.62 22.60
C SER A 35 -12.75 -6.19 21.18
N ALA A 36 -13.88 -6.15 20.46
CA ALA A 36 -13.93 -6.60 19.07
C ALA A 36 -13.02 -5.74 18.17
N SER A 37 -12.99 -4.43 18.40
CA SER A 37 -12.11 -3.51 17.68
C SER A 37 -10.64 -3.78 18.03
N ASP A 38 -10.27 -3.95 19.30
CA ASP A 38 -8.87 -4.24 19.65
C ASP A 38 -8.35 -5.45 18.89
N LYS A 39 -9.12 -6.54 18.88
CA LYS A 39 -8.74 -7.78 18.20
C LYS A 39 -8.63 -7.58 16.68
N ARG A 40 -9.56 -6.82 16.08
CA ARG A 40 -9.62 -6.62 14.63
C ARG A 40 -8.53 -5.70 14.08
N TYR A 41 -8.03 -4.79 14.93
CA TYR A 41 -6.92 -3.87 14.60
C TYR A 41 -5.57 -4.32 15.19
N GLY A 42 -5.49 -5.53 15.73
CA GLY A 42 -4.23 -6.08 16.27
C GLY A 42 -3.67 -5.31 17.48
N LEU A 43 -4.53 -4.73 18.31
CA LEU A 43 -4.16 -4.08 19.57
C LEU A 43 -4.11 -5.12 20.70
N THR A 44 -3.04 -5.09 21.50
CA THR A 44 -2.82 -6.09 22.54
C THR A 44 -2.37 -5.45 23.87
N SER A 45 -2.41 -6.23 24.94
CA SER A 45 -1.93 -5.82 26.27
C SER A 45 -0.43 -6.06 26.51
N SER A 46 0.25 -6.62 25.51
CA SER A 46 1.70 -6.84 25.53
C SER A 46 2.46 -5.52 25.43
N SER A 47 3.63 -5.44 26.05
CA SER A 47 4.53 -4.30 25.86
C SER A 47 4.91 -4.13 24.39
N THR A 48 4.99 -2.87 23.95
CA THR A 48 5.41 -2.57 22.58
C THR A 48 6.94 -2.70 22.46
N ALA A 49 7.44 -2.90 21.23
CA ALA A 49 8.88 -2.89 20.98
C ALA A 49 9.51 -1.53 21.32
N ARG A 50 8.75 -0.44 21.15
CA ARG A 50 9.18 0.95 21.38
C ARG A 50 9.15 1.35 22.86
N LYS A 51 8.32 0.68 23.67
CA LYS A 51 8.14 0.92 25.10
C LYS A 51 7.72 2.35 25.47
N TRP A 52 7.13 3.10 24.53
CA TRP A 52 6.70 4.49 24.78
C TRP A 52 5.64 4.60 25.87
N GLU A 53 4.87 3.52 26.10
CA GLU A 53 3.92 3.43 27.21
C GLU A 53 4.55 3.64 28.59
N LEU A 54 5.87 3.47 28.72
CA LEU A 54 6.59 3.69 29.99
C LEU A 54 6.85 5.18 30.28
N ASP A 55 6.90 6.02 29.24
CA ASP A 55 7.34 7.40 29.34
C ASP A 55 6.22 8.42 29.03
N ASP A 56 5.28 8.07 28.13
CA ASP A 56 4.14 8.90 27.78
C ASP A 56 2.83 8.10 27.94
N PRO A 57 1.98 8.44 28.94
CA PRO A 57 0.80 7.65 29.30
C PRO A 57 -0.25 7.54 28.19
N ARG A 58 -0.17 8.38 27.14
CA ARG A 58 -1.10 8.33 26.01
C ARG A 58 -0.96 7.05 25.17
N PHE A 59 0.18 6.36 25.25
CA PHE A 59 0.43 5.13 24.52
C PHE A 59 -0.04 3.87 25.24
N ASP A 60 -0.73 4.02 26.38
CA ASP A 60 -1.42 2.94 27.06
C ASP A 60 -2.88 3.33 27.26
N THR A 61 -3.76 2.73 26.45
CA THR A 61 -5.21 3.04 26.48
C THR A 61 -5.93 2.46 27.70
N ARG A 62 -5.22 1.73 28.57
CA ARG A 62 -5.74 1.32 29.89
C ARG A 62 -5.73 2.48 30.89
N ASN A 63 -4.97 3.55 30.59
CA ASN A 63 -4.91 4.74 31.42
C ASN A 63 -6.18 5.59 31.28
N ALA A 64 -6.67 6.09 32.41
CA ALA A 64 -7.85 6.94 32.46
C ALA A 64 -7.66 8.20 31.59
N GLY A 65 -8.61 8.44 30.68
CA GLY A 65 -8.59 9.57 29.75
C GLY A 65 -7.90 9.30 28.40
N TYR A 66 -7.28 8.13 28.21
CA TYR A 66 -6.63 7.71 26.95
C TYR A 66 -7.28 6.48 26.31
N GLU A 67 -8.45 6.07 26.77
CA GLU A 67 -9.16 4.87 26.31
C GLU A 67 -9.44 4.88 24.80
N ASN A 68 -9.59 6.08 24.22
CA ASN A 68 -9.85 6.30 22.80
C ASN A 68 -8.61 6.75 22.01
N GLU A 69 -7.41 6.75 22.59
CA GLU A 69 -6.26 7.35 21.92
C GLU A 69 -5.89 6.61 20.63
N THR A 70 -6.01 5.29 20.59
CA THR A 70 -5.81 4.47 19.38
C THR A 70 -6.79 4.80 18.26
N ASN A 71 -8.00 5.25 18.57
CA ASN A 71 -9.01 5.63 17.57
C ASN A 71 -8.62 6.94 16.84
N ARG A 72 -7.63 7.68 17.33
CA ARG A 72 -7.13 8.92 16.73
C ARG A 72 -5.97 8.68 15.76
N PHE A 73 -5.63 7.42 15.48
CA PHE A 73 -4.59 6.98 14.54
C PHE A 73 -5.14 5.92 13.57
N GLY A 74 -4.45 5.73 12.45
CA GLY A 74 -4.90 4.85 11.36
C GLY A 74 -5.69 5.61 10.30
N TRP A 75 -5.31 6.87 10.03
CA TRP A 75 -6.00 7.76 9.09
C TRP A 75 -5.05 8.21 7.99
N ILE A 76 -5.61 8.59 6.84
CA ILE A 76 -4.89 9.42 5.88
C ILE A 76 -4.68 10.82 6.46
N VAL A 77 -3.44 11.31 6.42
CA VAL A 77 -3.04 12.63 6.89
C VAL A 77 -2.63 13.48 5.69
N GLU A 78 -3.25 14.65 5.53
CA GLU A 78 -2.86 15.64 4.53
C GLU A 78 -1.95 16.72 5.14
N VAL A 79 -0.84 16.98 4.47
CA VAL A 79 0.17 17.98 4.83
C VAL A 79 0.28 19.01 3.69
N ASP A 80 0.32 20.29 4.04
CA ASP A 80 0.64 21.35 3.10
C ASP A 80 2.16 21.64 3.12
N PRO A 81 2.92 21.23 2.10
CA PRO A 81 4.37 21.44 2.08
C PRO A 81 4.75 22.92 1.83
N PHE A 82 3.82 23.76 1.39
CA PHE A 82 4.07 25.17 1.07
C PHE A 82 3.78 26.12 2.24
N ASP A 83 3.08 25.64 3.27
CA ASP A 83 2.83 26.40 4.50
C ASP A 83 3.40 25.65 5.72
N PRO A 84 4.61 26.02 6.20
CA PRO A 84 5.23 25.38 7.35
C PRO A 84 4.52 25.66 8.67
N THR A 85 3.52 26.55 8.69
CA THR A 85 2.68 26.85 9.86
C THR A 85 1.31 26.19 9.80
N SER A 86 0.98 25.54 8.69
CA SER A 86 -0.27 24.80 8.53
C SER A 86 -0.35 23.64 9.53
N THR A 87 -1.58 23.31 9.93
CA THR A 87 -1.82 22.13 10.76
C THR A 87 -2.24 20.97 9.86
N PRO A 88 -1.49 19.85 9.82
CA PRO A 88 -1.89 18.67 9.07
C PRO A 88 -3.27 18.16 9.47
N LYS A 89 -4.02 17.65 8.50
CA LYS A 89 -5.42 17.24 8.68
C LYS A 89 -5.56 15.73 8.54
N LYS A 90 -6.21 15.08 9.51
CA LYS A 90 -6.62 13.67 9.37
C LYS A 90 -7.98 13.60 8.68
N HIS A 91 -8.07 12.88 7.57
CA HIS A 91 -9.30 12.77 6.77
C HIS A 91 -10.12 11.56 7.17
N SER A 92 -11.01 11.75 8.14
CA SER A 92 -11.82 10.64 8.67
C SER A 92 -12.81 10.05 7.67
N ALA A 93 -13.21 10.81 6.64
CA ALA A 93 -14.12 10.33 5.59
C ALA A 93 -13.52 9.18 4.75
N LEU A 94 -12.19 9.04 4.76
CA LEU A 94 -11.46 7.96 4.07
C LEU A 94 -11.41 6.66 4.89
N GLY A 95 -12.01 6.64 6.10
CA GLY A 95 -12.07 5.48 6.97
C GLY A 95 -10.77 5.24 7.76
N ARG A 96 -10.86 4.39 8.79
CA ARG A 96 -9.76 4.06 9.69
C ARG A 96 -9.29 2.62 9.52
N PHE A 97 -8.02 2.44 9.16
CA PHE A 97 -7.36 1.15 9.02
C PHE A 97 -5.85 1.34 8.88
N LYS A 98 -5.09 0.30 8.52
CA LYS A 98 -3.65 0.41 8.31
C LYS A 98 -3.41 0.87 6.88
N HIS A 99 -3.52 2.18 6.67
CA HIS A 99 -3.38 2.76 5.35
C HIS A 99 -1.94 2.65 4.90
N GLU A 100 -1.67 1.91 3.82
CA GLU A 100 -0.39 2.02 3.14
C GLU A 100 -0.17 3.45 2.63
N GLY A 101 -1.22 4.00 2.01
CA GLY A 101 -1.24 5.35 1.51
C GLY A 101 -2.59 5.67 0.86
N ALA A 102 -2.66 6.84 0.23
CA ALA A 102 -3.79 7.22 -0.61
C ALA A 102 -3.27 7.97 -1.83
N ASN A 103 -3.40 7.37 -3.01
CA ASN A 103 -3.21 8.07 -4.26
C ASN A 103 -4.56 8.50 -4.84
N VAL A 104 -4.55 9.68 -5.44
CA VAL A 104 -5.77 10.35 -5.90
C VAL A 104 -5.76 10.60 -7.40
N ILE A 105 -6.94 10.58 -8.00
CA ILE A 105 -7.18 10.97 -9.39
C ILE A 105 -8.42 11.86 -9.45
N VAL A 106 -8.42 12.85 -10.34
CA VAL A 106 -9.64 13.56 -10.71
C VAL A 106 -10.33 12.73 -11.79
N ALA A 107 -11.48 12.15 -11.46
CA ALA A 107 -12.28 11.37 -12.39
C ALA A 107 -12.77 12.22 -13.56
N GLU A 108 -13.20 11.59 -14.66
CA GLU A 108 -13.77 12.30 -15.81
C GLU A 108 -14.99 13.17 -15.45
N SER A 109 -15.78 12.76 -14.45
CA SER A 109 -16.87 13.55 -13.86
C SER A 109 -16.42 14.79 -13.08
N GLY A 110 -15.12 14.93 -12.79
CA GLY A 110 -14.54 16.01 -12.01
C GLY A 110 -14.48 15.73 -10.50
N HIS A 111 -15.05 14.63 -10.02
CA HIS A 111 -14.91 14.21 -8.62
C HIS A 111 -13.50 13.69 -8.35
N VAL A 112 -12.99 13.91 -7.14
CA VAL A 112 -11.72 13.33 -6.69
C VAL A 112 -11.99 11.94 -6.16
N VAL A 113 -11.17 10.99 -6.58
CA VAL A 113 -11.23 9.59 -6.15
C VAL A 113 -9.92 9.24 -5.49
N ALA A 114 -9.98 8.69 -4.27
CA ALA A 114 -8.82 8.16 -3.55
C ALA A 114 -8.92 6.63 -3.47
N TYR A 115 -7.85 5.93 -3.83
CA TYR A 115 -7.74 4.48 -3.67
C TYR A 115 -6.76 4.16 -2.55
N MET A 116 -7.10 3.19 -1.70
CA MET A 116 -6.39 2.94 -0.44
C MET A 116 -6.29 1.43 -0.18
N GLY A 117 -5.06 0.95 0.04
CA GLY A 117 -4.78 -0.40 0.53
C GLY A 117 -4.80 -0.46 2.06
N ASP A 118 -5.33 -1.54 2.60
CA ASP A 118 -5.21 -1.89 4.02
C ASP A 118 -4.19 -3.03 4.17
N ASP A 119 -2.97 -2.67 4.57
CA ASP A 119 -1.85 -3.60 4.62
C ASP A 119 -1.93 -4.53 5.84
N GLU A 120 -2.77 -5.54 5.70
CA GLU A 120 -2.76 -6.70 6.57
C GLU A 120 -3.25 -7.93 5.80
N LYS A 121 -2.77 -9.11 6.18
CA LYS A 121 -3.21 -10.35 5.56
C LYS A 121 -4.72 -10.49 5.71
N PHE A 122 -5.39 -10.76 4.60
CA PHE A 122 -6.85 -10.90 4.51
C PHE A 122 -7.65 -9.62 4.72
N ASP A 123 -7.02 -8.45 4.79
CA ASP A 123 -7.71 -7.17 4.78
C ASP A 123 -7.99 -6.71 3.34
N TYR A 124 -8.38 -5.45 3.15
CA TYR A 124 -9.22 -5.04 2.02
C TYR A 124 -8.63 -3.89 1.21
N LEU A 125 -9.18 -3.75 0.00
CA LEU A 125 -8.97 -2.61 -0.87
C LEU A 125 -10.16 -1.64 -0.75
N TYR A 126 -9.89 -0.35 -0.57
CA TYR A 126 -10.91 0.68 -0.38
C TYR A 126 -10.85 1.76 -1.46
N LYS A 127 -11.98 2.46 -1.60
CA LYS A 127 -12.16 3.59 -2.52
C LYS A 127 -12.99 4.67 -1.86
N PHE A 128 -12.58 5.91 -2.01
CA PHE A 128 -13.33 7.10 -1.64
C PHE A 128 -13.63 7.95 -2.88
N VAL A 129 -14.83 8.53 -2.96
CA VAL A 129 -15.24 9.47 -4.02
C VAL A 129 -15.75 10.75 -3.36
N SER A 130 -15.16 11.90 -3.66
CA SER A 130 -15.54 13.19 -3.06
C SER A 130 -16.97 13.60 -3.42
N ALA A 131 -17.67 14.26 -2.49
CA ALA A 131 -19.00 14.80 -2.73
C ALA A 131 -19.01 15.95 -3.75
N ASP A 132 -17.98 16.80 -3.70
CA ASP A 132 -17.80 17.93 -4.61
C ASP A 132 -16.74 17.63 -5.70
N THR A 133 -16.71 18.47 -6.73
CA THR A 133 -15.76 18.39 -7.82
C THR A 133 -14.54 19.29 -7.63
N TYR A 134 -13.43 18.87 -8.23
CA TYR A 134 -12.20 19.64 -8.33
C TYR A 134 -12.43 20.94 -9.13
N ARG A 135 -11.79 22.02 -8.68
CA ARG A 135 -11.84 23.35 -9.31
C ARG A 135 -10.43 23.83 -9.62
N GLU A 136 -10.12 23.91 -10.91
CA GLU A 136 -8.81 24.38 -11.38
C GLU A 136 -8.48 25.77 -10.82
N GLY A 137 -7.28 25.90 -10.22
CA GLY A 137 -6.82 27.15 -9.61
C GLY A 137 -7.44 27.52 -8.25
N ASP A 138 -8.47 26.83 -7.77
CA ASP A 138 -9.10 27.08 -6.47
C ASP A 138 -8.59 26.10 -5.41
N ARG A 139 -7.33 26.30 -5.00
CA ARG A 139 -6.67 25.44 -4.00
C ARG A 139 -7.42 25.38 -2.68
N ALA A 140 -7.98 26.50 -2.22
CA ALA A 140 -8.68 26.57 -0.95
C ALA A 140 -9.94 25.68 -0.94
N HIS A 141 -10.69 25.67 -2.03
CA HIS A 141 -11.78 24.71 -2.25
C HIS A 141 -11.24 23.28 -2.34
N ASN A 142 -10.20 23.03 -3.13
CA ASN A 142 -9.75 21.65 -3.38
C ASN A 142 -9.24 20.94 -2.10
N MET A 143 -8.67 21.69 -1.14
CA MET A 143 -8.28 21.16 0.17
C MET A 143 -9.46 20.68 1.04
N THR A 144 -10.71 20.90 0.63
CA THR A 144 -11.89 20.38 1.33
C THR A 144 -12.38 19.04 0.77
N LEU A 145 -11.96 18.64 -0.43
CA LEU A 145 -12.57 17.55 -1.21
C LEU A 145 -12.48 16.17 -0.56
N LEU A 146 -11.52 15.93 0.33
CA LEU A 146 -11.38 14.67 1.06
C LEU A 146 -12.16 14.63 2.39
N SER A 147 -12.94 15.68 2.69
CA SER A 147 -13.69 15.78 3.95
C SER A 147 -15.08 15.15 3.89
N GLU A 148 -15.68 15.09 2.71
CA GLU A 148 -17.06 14.64 2.49
C GLU A 148 -17.13 13.87 1.18
N GLY A 149 -17.81 12.73 1.21
CA GLY A 149 -17.91 11.84 0.06
C GLY A 149 -18.40 10.45 0.43
N ASN A 150 -18.23 9.53 -0.50
CA ASN A 150 -18.68 8.15 -0.40
C ASN A 150 -17.49 7.22 -0.20
N LEU A 151 -17.60 6.29 0.76
CA LEU A 151 -16.57 5.30 1.08
C LEU A 151 -17.06 3.91 0.72
N TYR A 152 -16.20 3.15 0.04
CA TYR A 152 -16.47 1.82 -0.46
C TYR A 152 -15.33 0.84 -0.17
N VAL A 153 -15.64 -0.46 -0.23
CA VAL A 153 -14.67 -1.57 -0.12
C VAL A 153 -14.85 -2.57 -1.27
N ALA A 154 -13.76 -3.11 -1.80
CA ALA A 154 -13.78 -3.92 -3.02
C ALA A 154 -14.30 -5.36 -2.79
N LYS A 155 -15.07 -5.85 -3.77
CA LYS A 155 -15.39 -7.27 -3.93
C LYS A 155 -15.06 -7.72 -5.35
N PHE A 156 -14.20 -8.71 -5.46
CA PHE A 156 -13.76 -9.32 -6.70
C PHE A 156 -14.51 -10.62 -6.97
N THR A 157 -14.82 -10.85 -8.25
CA THR A 157 -15.41 -12.09 -8.77
C THR A 157 -14.58 -12.54 -9.97
N GLY A 158 -13.96 -13.72 -9.84
CA GLY A 158 -13.25 -14.37 -10.94
C GLY A 158 -14.21 -14.98 -11.97
N ASN A 159 -13.77 -15.05 -13.22
CA ASN A 159 -14.54 -15.65 -14.33
C ASN A 159 -14.09 -17.07 -14.69
N SER A 160 -12.99 -17.55 -14.14
CA SER A 160 -12.48 -18.91 -14.39
C SER A 160 -13.21 -19.99 -13.58
N PRO A 161 -13.24 -21.24 -14.05
CA PRO A 161 -13.74 -22.36 -13.25
C PRO A 161 -12.95 -22.52 -11.95
N LEU A 162 -13.64 -22.54 -10.80
CA LEU A 162 -13.00 -22.63 -9.48
C LEU A 162 -12.04 -23.83 -9.34
N ALA A 163 -12.29 -24.93 -10.06
CA ALA A 163 -11.43 -26.11 -10.06
C ALA A 163 -10.02 -25.86 -10.65
N GLU A 164 -9.86 -24.80 -11.44
CA GLU A 164 -8.57 -24.40 -12.04
C GLU A 164 -7.73 -23.55 -11.08
N ILE A 165 -8.36 -22.92 -10.09
CA ILE A 165 -7.68 -22.16 -9.04
C ILE A 165 -7.17 -23.12 -7.94
N THR A 166 -6.12 -23.86 -8.30
CA THR A 166 -5.52 -24.90 -7.46
C THR A 166 -4.69 -24.36 -6.28
N GLY A 167 -4.40 -23.05 -6.28
CA GLY A 167 -3.53 -22.41 -5.30
C GLY A 167 -2.03 -22.53 -5.58
N VAL A 168 -1.64 -23.03 -6.76
CA VAL A 168 -0.25 -23.07 -7.23
C VAL A 168 0.17 -21.77 -7.92
N GLY A 169 -0.78 -20.98 -8.43
CA GLY A 169 -0.52 -19.74 -9.19
C GLY A 169 -0.38 -19.92 -10.70
N ASN A 170 -0.72 -21.09 -11.25
CA ASN A 170 -0.83 -21.27 -12.70
C ASN A 170 -1.99 -20.46 -13.25
N ALA A 171 -1.78 -19.79 -14.38
CA ALA A 171 -2.86 -19.14 -15.10
C ALA A 171 -3.95 -20.18 -15.46
N PRO A 172 -5.25 -19.81 -15.38
CA PRO A 172 -6.36 -20.64 -15.84
C PRO A 172 -6.27 -20.94 -17.34
N ALA A 173 -7.12 -21.87 -17.81
CA ALA A 173 -7.08 -22.38 -19.18
C ALA A 173 -7.44 -21.34 -20.26
N ASP A 174 -8.14 -20.26 -19.89
CA ASP A 174 -8.41 -19.11 -20.75
C ASP A 174 -7.22 -18.12 -20.85
N GLY A 175 -6.17 -18.34 -20.05
CA GLY A 175 -4.87 -17.68 -20.17
C GLY A 175 -4.68 -16.43 -19.32
N SER A 176 -5.67 -16.04 -18.51
CA SER A 176 -5.58 -14.88 -17.62
C SER A 176 -6.24 -15.13 -16.28
N PHE A 177 -5.75 -14.45 -15.25
CA PHE A 177 -6.53 -14.27 -14.03
C PHE A 177 -7.33 -13.00 -14.19
N ASP A 178 -8.65 -13.09 -14.31
CA ASP A 178 -9.49 -11.93 -14.57
C ASP A 178 -10.93 -12.08 -14.09
N GLY A 179 -11.71 -11.02 -14.26
CA GLY A 179 -13.13 -11.04 -13.97
C GLY A 179 -13.73 -9.65 -13.76
N THR A 180 -14.72 -9.62 -12.87
CA THR A 180 -15.48 -8.41 -12.54
C THR A 180 -15.39 -8.12 -11.05
N GLY A 181 -15.76 -6.91 -10.65
CA GLY A 181 -15.88 -6.56 -9.26
C GLY A 181 -16.80 -5.38 -9.01
N GLN A 182 -17.04 -5.16 -7.72
CA GLN A 182 -17.96 -4.17 -7.20
C GLN A 182 -17.35 -3.44 -6.02
N TRP A 183 -17.60 -2.14 -5.95
CA TRP A 183 -17.32 -1.32 -4.78
C TRP A 183 -18.55 -1.36 -3.85
N LEU A 184 -18.44 -2.10 -2.75
CA LEU A 184 -19.50 -2.25 -1.77
C LEU A 184 -19.58 -1.00 -0.88
N PRO A 185 -20.78 -0.39 -0.71
CA PRO A 185 -20.91 0.86 0.02
C PRO A 185 -20.72 0.67 1.53
N LEU A 186 -19.96 1.58 2.14
CA LEU A 186 -19.84 1.73 3.59
C LEU A 186 -20.52 3.02 4.07
N VAL A 187 -20.23 4.14 3.39
CA VAL A 187 -20.88 5.44 3.59
C VAL A 187 -21.26 6.00 2.22
N VAL A 188 -22.51 6.44 2.05
CA VAL A 188 -23.01 7.04 0.82
C VAL A 188 -23.90 8.23 1.16
N ASP A 189 -23.65 9.38 0.52
CA ASP A 189 -24.42 10.62 0.66
C ASP A 189 -24.60 11.04 2.12
N GLY A 190 -23.52 10.90 2.92
CA GLY A 190 -23.52 11.23 4.34
C GLY A 190 -24.30 10.27 5.24
N ALA A 191 -24.71 9.10 4.73
CA ALA A 191 -25.42 8.07 5.48
C ALA A 191 -24.64 6.74 5.52
N SER A 192 -24.79 6.00 6.62
CA SER A 192 -24.22 4.66 6.74
C SER A 192 -24.98 3.68 5.84
N ALA A 193 -24.26 2.94 5.02
CA ALA A 193 -24.79 1.82 4.24
C ALA A 193 -24.68 0.49 4.99
N VAL A 194 -24.11 0.48 6.21
CA VAL A 194 -23.82 -0.73 6.98
C VAL A 194 -24.89 -0.94 8.06
N PRO A 195 -25.65 -2.06 8.02
CA PRO A 195 -26.70 -2.31 8.99
C PRO A 195 -26.23 -2.27 10.45
N GLY A 196 -26.94 -1.47 11.24
CA GLY A 196 -26.71 -1.35 12.68
C GLY A 196 -25.39 -0.64 13.04
N MET A 197 -24.88 0.23 12.17
CA MET A 197 -23.75 1.13 12.47
C MET A 197 -24.09 2.56 12.04
N THR A 198 -23.75 3.56 12.85
CA THR A 198 -23.78 4.97 12.45
C THR A 198 -22.62 5.29 11.50
N VAL A 199 -22.63 6.47 10.87
CA VAL A 199 -21.52 6.91 10.00
C VAL A 199 -20.22 6.98 10.80
N GLU A 200 -20.26 7.52 12.02
CA GLU A 200 -19.09 7.63 12.89
C GLU A 200 -18.53 6.25 13.25
N GLU A 201 -19.41 5.29 13.55
CA GLU A 201 -19.00 3.91 13.82
C GLU A 201 -18.38 3.26 12.58
N VAL A 202 -18.94 3.48 11.38
CA VAL A 202 -18.36 2.98 10.13
C VAL A 202 -16.98 3.57 9.86
N LEU A 203 -16.77 4.87 10.10
CA LEU A 203 -15.49 5.52 9.83
C LEU A 203 -14.42 5.19 10.88
N VAL A 204 -14.78 5.03 12.16
CA VAL A 204 -13.81 4.66 13.22
C VAL A 204 -13.53 3.15 13.23
N TYR A 205 -14.53 2.34 12.91
CA TYR A 205 -14.45 0.88 12.89
C TYR A 205 -14.58 0.31 11.47
N THR A 206 -13.94 0.95 10.49
CA THR A 206 -14.06 0.63 9.06
C THR A 206 -13.82 -0.83 8.75
N ARG A 207 -12.80 -1.47 9.33
CA ARG A 207 -12.58 -2.92 9.20
C ARG A 207 -13.78 -3.76 9.64
N LEU A 208 -14.37 -3.47 10.80
CA LEU A 208 -15.57 -4.18 11.29
C LEU A 208 -16.81 -3.90 10.45
N ALA A 209 -16.92 -2.69 9.89
CA ALA A 209 -18.00 -2.32 8.98
C ALA A 209 -17.87 -3.06 7.64
N ALA A 210 -16.65 -3.15 7.11
CA ALA A 210 -16.30 -3.89 5.91
C ALA A 210 -16.60 -5.39 6.10
N ASP A 211 -16.19 -6.00 7.22
CA ASP A 211 -16.49 -7.40 7.54
C ASP A 211 -18.00 -7.73 7.38
N LYS A 212 -18.89 -6.79 7.73
CA LYS A 212 -20.35 -6.97 7.63
C LYS A 212 -20.90 -6.96 6.21
N VAL A 213 -20.24 -6.27 5.27
CA VAL A 213 -20.71 -6.19 3.86
C VAL A 213 -20.08 -7.26 2.97
N GLY A 214 -19.07 -7.99 3.47
CA GLY A 214 -18.48 -9.16 2.82
C GLY A 214 -17.62 -8.85 1.58
N PRO A 215 -16.60 -7.99 1.70
CA PRO A 215 -15.60 -7.75 0.65
C PRO A 215 -14.68 -8.96 0.44
N THR A 216 -13.82 -8.87 -0.57
CA THR A 216 -12.80 -9.89 -0.82
C THR A 216 -11.61 -9.68 0.10
N LYS A 217 -11.17 -10.75 0.77
CA LYS A 217 -9.96 -10.78 1.60
C LYS A 217 -8.72 -10.84 0.69
N MET A 218 -7.87 -9.83 0.75
CA MET A 218 -6.73 -9.66 -0.14
C MET A 218 -5.42 -10.16 0.49
N ASP A 219 -4.41 -10.36 -0.34
CA ASP A 219 -3.05 -10.67 0.09
C ASP A 219 -2.23 -9.38 0.31
N ARG A 220 -2.50 -8.68 1.44
CA ARG A 220 -1.79 -7.46 1.88
C ARG A 220 -1.75 -6.38 0.80
N CYS A 221 -2.86 -5.64 0.67
CA CYS A 221 -2.89 -4.50 -0.24
C CYS A 221 -1.99 -3.39 0.32
N GLU A 222 -0.82 -3.25 -0.28
CA GLU A 222 0.08 -2.11 -0.09
C GLU A 222 -0.36 -0.99 -1.04
N ASP A 223 0.54 -0.48 -1.88
CA ASP A 223 0.28 0.76 -2.57
C ASP A 223 -0.75 0.56 -3.69
N VAL A 224 -1.56 1.60 -3.90
CA VAL A 224 -2.63 1.62 -4.90
C VAL A 224 -2.48 2.84 -5.76
N GLN A 225 -2.06 2.65 -7.01
CA GLN A 225 -1.69 3.74 -7.90
C GLN A 225 -2.65 3.82 -9.11
N PRO A 226 -3.48 4.87 -9.21
CA PRO A 226 -4.19 5.17 -10.44
C PRO A 226 -3.22 5.71 -11.50
N SER A 227 -3.38 5.24 -12.74
CA SER A 227 -2.70 5.79 -13.90
C SER A 227 -3.42 7.05 -14.36
N LEU A 228 -2.75 8.20 -14.28
CA LEU A 228 -3.32 9.47 -14.79
C LEU A 228 -3.44 9.51 -16.32
N LEU A 229 -2.80 8.57 -17.03
CA LEU A 229 -2.86 8.45 -18.49
C LEU A 229 -4.06 7.61 -18.95
N THR A 230 -4.31 6.48 -18.29
CA THR A 230 -5.31 5.48 -18.74
C THR A 230 -6.55 5.40 -17.85
N GLY A 231 -6.48 5.95 -16.63
CA GLY A 231 -7.54 5.81 -15.64
C GLY A 231 -7.63 4.44 -14.97
N LYS A 232 -6.81 3.46 -15.37
CA LYS A 232 -6.68 2.14 -14.72
C LYS A 232 -6.02 2.28 -13.36
N VAL A 233 -6.29 1.34 -12.46
CA VAL A 233 -5.76 1.34 -11.08
C VAL A 233 -4.93 0.08 -10.85
N TYR A 234 -3.77 0.23 -10.23
CA TYR A 234 -2.84 -0.87 -9.95
C TYR A 234 -2.70 -1.03 -8.45
N VAL A 235 -2.79 -2.28 -7.97
CA VAL A 235 -2.73 -2.61 -6.54
C VAL A 235 -1.57 -3.56 -6.32
N ALA A 236 -0.64 -3.17 -5.45
CA ALA A 236 0.39 -4.07 -4.97
C ALA A 236 -0.18 -4.99 -3.88
N CYS A 237 -0.08 -6.30 -4.10
CA CYS A 237 -0.45 -7.32 -3.13
C CYS A 237 0.82 -8.06 -2.73
N THR A 238 1.48 -7.60 -1.67
CA THR A 238 2.89 -7.94 -1.41
C THR A 238 3.13 -9.41 -1.08
N ASN A 239 2.31 -10.01 -0.22
CA ASN A 239 2.37 -11.42 0.14
C ASN A 239 1.25 -11.83 1.12
N ASN A 240 1.03 -13.13 1.27
CA ASN A 240 0.19 -13.69 2.33
C ASN A 240 0.55 -15.14 2.64
N SER A 241 1.52 -15.31 3.54
CA SER A 241 1.93 -16.65 3.98
C SER A 241 0.86 -17.43 4.74
N ASP A 242 -0.29 -16.83 5.06
CA ASP A 242 -1.40 -17.51 5.74
C ASP A 242 -2.48 -18.03 4.78
N ARG A 243 -2.46 -17.65 3.50
CA ARG A 243 -3.45 -18.12 2.52
C ARG A 243 -3.44 -19.66 2.44
N GLY A 244 -4.61 -20.28 2.52
CA GLY A 244 -4.77 -21.73 2.46
C GLY A 244 -4.34 -22.48 3.72
N LYS A 245 -3.87 -21.80 4.78
CA LYS A 245 -3.69 -22.45 6.08
C LYS A 245 -5.04 -22.89 6.66
N VAL A 246 -5.01 -23.87 7.56
CA VAL A 246 -6.20 -24.38 8.25
C VAL A 246 -6.97 -23.23 8.90
N GLY A 247 -8.26 -23.11 8.58
CA GLY A 247 -9.13 -22.05 9.11
C GLY A 247 -8.96 -20.67 8.45
N LYS A 248 -8.09 -20.56 7.44
CA LYS A 248 -7.94 -19.39 6.58
C LYS A 248 -8.55 -19.67 5.21
N GLU A 249 -8.91 -18.61 4.50
CA GLU A 249 -9.44 -18.74 3.13
C GLU A 249 -8.35 -19.32 2.21
N GLY A 250 -8.75 -20.18 1.28
CA GLY A 250 -7.85 -20.77 0.26
C GLY A 250 -7.58 -19.81 -0.89
N ALA A 251 -6.79 -20.23 -1.87
CA ALA A 251 -6.60 -19.44 -3.08
C ALA A 251 -7.94 -19.10 -3.77
N THR A 252 -8.02 -17.87 -4.26
CA THR A 252 -9.10 -17.36 -5.12
C THR A 252 -8.47 -16.84 -6.40
N GLU A 253 -9.22 -16.61 -7.46
CA GLU A 253 -8.62 -16.19 -8.73
C GLU A 253 -7.80 -14.89 -8.60
N VAL A 254 -8.29 -13.91 -7.84
CA VAL A 254 -7.54 -12.67 -7.55
C VAL A 254 -6.39 -12.84 -6.55
N ASN A 255 -6.37 -13.94 -5.78
CA ASN A 255 -5.30 -14.28 -4.82
C ASN A 255 -4.86 -15.74 -5.06
N PRO A 256 -4.13 -16.01 -6.16
CA PRO A 256 -4.12 -17.33 -6.80
C PRO A 256 -3.15 -18.34 -6.17
N ARG A 257 -2.43 -17.96 -5.10
CA ARG A 257 -1.40 -18.79 -4.46
C ARG A 257 -1.72 -19.05 -2.99
N ASN A 258 -1.68 -20.32 -2.59
CA ASN A 258 -1.61 -20.68 -1.17
C ASN A 258 -0.21 -20.38 -0.64
N ALA A 259 -0.12 -19.99 0.64
CA ALA A 259 1.12 -19.56 1.28
C ALA A 259 1.91 -18.59 0.40
N ASN A 260 1.23 -17.61 -0.19
CA ASN A 260 1.78 -16.67 -1.16
C ASN A 260 2.98 -15.93 -0.54
N ARG A 261 4.19 -16.23 -1.03
CA ARG A 261 5.44 -15.63 -0.56
C ARG A 261 5.76 -14.35 -1.31
N ASP A 262 5.51 -14.30 -2.62
CA ASP A 262 6.09 -13.27 -3.49
C ASP A 262 5.13 -12.20 -3.97
N GLY A 263 3.83 -12.36 -3.75
CA GLY A 263 2.85 -11.34 -4.13
C GLY A 263 2.44 -11.36 -5.59
N HIS A 264 1.67 -10.34 -5.96
CA HIS A 264 1.13 -10.13 -7.30
C HIS A 264 0.68 -8.66 -7.46
N ILE A 265 0.40 -8.25 -8.70
CA ILE A 265 -0.19 -6.93 -8.99
C ILE A 265 -1.57 -7.12 -9.62
N VAL A 266 -2.59 -6.50 -9.03
CA VAL A 266 -3.94 -6.42 -9.63
C VAL A 266 -4.04 -5.15 -10.48
N GLU A 267 -4.60 -5.27 -11.69
CA GLU A 267 -4.99 -4.14 -12.55
C GLU A 267 -6.52 -4.07 -12.60
N ILE A 268 -7.09 -2.91 -12.26
CA ILE A 268 -8.52 -2.62 -12.26
C ILE A 268 -8.84 -1.63 -13.37
N THR A 269 -9.93 -1.90 -14.09
CA THR A 269 -10.54 -0.97 -15.05
C THR A 269 -11.96 -0.65 -14.60
N GLU A 270 -12.19 0.60 -14.19
CA GLU A 270 -13.50 1.07 -13.77
C GLU A 270 -14.48 1.10 -14.96
N THR A 271 -15.75 0.79 -14.71
CA THR A 271 -16.77 0.84 -15.76
C THR A 271 -17.26 2.27 -15.94
N GLY A 272 -16.89 2.92 -17.05
CA GLY A 272 -17.18 4.34 -17.27
C GLY A 272 -16.01 5.18 -16.76
N ASP A 273 -16.18 5.87 -15.63
CA ASP A 273 -15.13 6.65 -14.99
C ASP A 273 -14.79 6.11 -13.58
N GLN A 274 -13.84 6.78 -12.92
CA GLN A 274 -13.35 6.40 -11.59
C GLN A 274 -14.38 6.61 -10.48
N THR A 275 -15.58 7.13 -10.74
CA THR A 275 -16.67 7.18 -9.74
C THR A 275 -17.53 5.92 -9.74
N SER A 276 -17.34 5.04 -10.73
CA SER A 276 -18.12 3.82 -10.88
C SER A 276 -18.08 2.92 -9.65
N ILE A 277 -19.17 2.20 -9.41
CA ILE A 277 -19.23 1.15 -8.38
C ILE A 277 -19.00 -0.25 -8.96
N ASN A 278 -18.72 -0.37 -10.25
CA ASN A 278 -18.42 -1.63 -10.92
C ASN A 278 -17.13 -1.52 -11.72
N PHE A 279 -16.36 -2.60 -11.76
CA PHE A 279 -15.10 -2.66 -12.48
C PHE A 279 -14.87 -4.04 -13.10
N THR A 280 -13.98 -4.10 -14.07
CA THR A 280 -13.29 -5.35 -14.45
C THR A 280 -11.88 -5.33 -13.87
N TRP A 281 -11.28 -6.50 -13.76
CA TRP A 281 -9.91 -6.62 -13.25
C TRP A 281 -9.17 -7.76 -13.95
N ASN A 282 -7.84 -7.68 -13.94
CA ASN A 282 -6.94 -8.79 -14.25
C ASN A 282 -5.74 -8.77 -13.29
N LEU A 283 -5.00 -9.87 -13.18
CA LEU A 283 -3.65 -9.80 -12.60
C LEU A 283 -2.66 -9.37 -13.68
N LEU A 284 -1.96 -8.26 -13.46
CA LEU A 284 -0.85 -7.85 -14.33
C LEU A 284 0.29 -8.87 -14.23
N MET A 285 0.58 -9.35 -13.01
CA MET A 285 1.60 -10.35 -12.77
C MET A 285 1.38 -11.13 -11.48
N VAL A 286 1.91 -12.35 -11.44
CA VAL A 286 2.15 -13.17 -10.23
C VAL A 286 3.65 -13.31 -10.09
N CYS A 287 4.19 -12.71 -9.02
CA CYS A 287 5.63 -12.52 -8.80
C CYS A 287 6.33 -13.81 -8.35
N GLY A 288 7.66 -13.83 -8.45
CA GLY A 288 8.54 -14.93 -8.07
C GLY A 288 9.85 -14.92 -8.87
N ASP A 289 10.66 -15.97 -8.71
CA ASP A 289 11.86 -16.20 -9.52
C ASP A 289 11.65 -17.37 -10.50
N PRO A 290 11.42 -17.09 -11.81
CA PRO A 290 11.23 -18.15 -12.80
C PRO A 290 12.43 -19.10 -12.90
N SER A 291 13.63 -18.66 -12.54
CA SER A 291 14.85 -19.47 -12.63
C SER A 291 14.97 -20.52 -11.51
N THR A 292 14.22 -20.37 -10.42
CA THR A 292 14.20 -21.33 -9.29
C THR A 292 13.06 -22.34 -9.38
N GLY A 293 12.26 -22.28 -10.45
CA GLY A 293 11.08 -23.12 -10.63
C GLY A 293 9.81 -22.56 -9.99
N ASP A 294 9.81 -21.29 -9.59
CA ASP A 294 8.60 -20.63 -9.12
C ASP A 294 7.58 -20.51 -10.26
N VAL A 295 6.31 -20.73 -9.92
CA VAL A 295 5.20 -20.51 -10.85
C VAL A 295 4.87 -19.03 -10.87
N THR A 296 5.10 -18.40 -12.03
CA THR A 296 4.96 -16.96 -12.25
C THR A 296 4.08 -16.67 -13.46
N TYR A 297 3.57 -15.44 -13.52
CA TYR A 297 2.73 -14.95 -14.61
C TYR A 297 3.04 -13.47 -14.85
N PHE A 298 3.11 -13.04 -16.10
CA PHE A 298 3.44 -11.64 -16.46
C PHE A 298 2.61 -11.17 -17.66
N SER A 299 1.27 -11.27 -17.56
CA SER A 299 0.35 -10.87 -18.65
C SER A 299 0.67 -11.52 -20.02
N GLY A 300 1.16 -12.76 -20.00
CA GLY A 300 1.57 -13.48 -21.21
C GLY A 300 2.96 -13.16 -21.76
N PHE A 301 3.72 -12.25 -21.14
CA PHE A 301 5.12 -12.03 -21.52
C PHE A 301 5.99 -13.25 -21.18
N PRO A 302 6.98 -13.62 -22.02
CA PRO A 302 7.82 -14.78 -21.76
C PRO A 302 8.59 -14.66 -20.43
N VAL A 303 8.37 -15.63 -19.53
CA VAL A 303 8.96 -15.66 -18.18
C VAL A 303 10.49 -15.78 -18.18
N ASP A 304 11.10 -16.23 -19.28
CA ASP A 304 12.56 -16.30 -19.45
C ASP A 304 13.19 -14.94 -19.82
N LYS A 305 12.37 -13.91 -20.01
CA LYS A 305 12.78 -12.56 -20.43
C LYS A 305 12.43 -11.47 -19.42
N VAL A 306 12.04 -11.84 -18.21
CA VAL A 306 11.73 -10.90 -17.12
C VAL A 306 12.80 -10.95 -16.04
N SER A 307 12.94 -9.84 -15.32
CA SER A 307 13.67 -9.82 -14.05
C SER A 307 12.82 -10.51 -12.98
N PRO A 308 13.43 -11.31 -12.09
CA PRO A 308 12.73 -11.89 -10.95
C PRO A 308 12.38 -10.78 -9.95
N ILE A 309 11.16 -10.85 -9.43
CA ILE A 309 10.56 -9.81 -8.58
C ILE A 309 9.71 -10.51 -7.51
N SER A 310 9.69 -9.97 -6.30
CA SER A 310 8.96 -10.53 -5.15
C SER A 310 8.59 -9.39 -4.23
N CYS A 311 7.51 -9.55 -3.47
CA CYS A 311 6.98 -8.56 -2.53
C CYS A 311 6.87 -7.15 -3.15
N PRO A 312 6.09 -6.99 -4.24
CA PRO A 312 5.84 -5.66 -4.77
C PRO A 312 5.13 -4.83 -3.70
N ASP A 313 5.60 -3.60 -3.54
CA ASP A 313 5.11 -2.67 -2.53
C ASP A 313 4.70 -1.35 -3.20
N ASN A 314 5.57 -0.34 -3.22
CA ASN A 314 5.19 0.98 -3.73
C ASN A 314 5.13 1.04 -5.26
N LEU A 315 4.18 1.81 -5.78
CA LEU A 315 3.88 1.92 -7.20
C LEU A 315 4.00 3.37 -7.69
N ALA A 316 4.59 3.56 -8.87
CA ALA A 316 4.66 4.88 -9.51
C ALA A 316 4.51 4.77 -11.04
N PHE A 317 4.24 5.88 -11.69
CA PHE A 317 4.19 5.98 -13.15
C PHE A 317 5.27 6.93 -13.67
N ASP A 318 5.84 6.58 -14.82
CA ASP A 318 6.62 7.54 -15.61
C ASP A 318 5.74 8.33 -16.58
N SER A 319 6.34 9.33 -17.25
CA SER A 319 5.67 10.24 -18.18
C SER A 319 5.06 9.57 -19.41
N VAL A 320 5.47 8.33 -19.73
CA VAL A 320 4.99 7.57 -20.90
C VAL A 320 4.08 6.39 -20.52
N GLY A 321 3.80 6.21 -19.22
CA GLY A 321 2.83 5.25 -18.72
C GLY A 321 3.38 3.85 -18.42
N ASN A 322 4.69 3.67 -18.22
CA ASN A 322 5.18 2.43 -17.59
C ASN A 322 4.93 2.47 -16.09
N LEU A 323 4.65 1.30 -15.52
CA LEU A 323 4.55 1.12 -14.07
C LEU A 323 5.95 0.89 -13.50
N TRP A 324 6.27 1.58 -12.42
CA TRP A 324 7.47 1.39 -11.63
C TRP A 324 7.09 0.79 -10.28
N ILE A 325 7.79 -0.26 -9.88
CA ILE A 325 7.45 -1.08 -8.71
C ILE A 325 8.69 -1.14 -7.82
N SER A 326 8.53 -0.72 -6.56
CA SER A 326 9.52 -0.97 -5.53
C SER A 326 9.18 -2.25 -4.77
N THR A 327 10.17 -2.87 -4.13
CA THR A 327 9.97 -4.14 -3.42
C THR A 327 10.44 -4.07 -1.97
N ASP A 328 9.72 -4.79 -1.10
CA ASP A 328 10.03 -5.04 0.31
C ASP A 328 9.93 -6.54 0.62
N GLY A 329 10.95 -7.29 0.23
CA GLY A 329 10.97 -8.75 0.42
C GLY A 329 12.31 -9.30 0.85
N ALA A 330 13.39 -8.52 0.80
CA ALA A 330 14.72 -9.00 1.14
C ALA A 330 14.86 -9.20 2.66
N PRO A 331 15.58 -10.24 3.12
CA PRO A 331 16.10 -11.38 2.35
C PRO A 331 15.08 -12.53 2.20
N SER A 332 13.87 -12.41 2.76
CA SER A 332 12.95 -13.53 3.02
C SER A 332 12.15 -14.03 1.81
N GLY A 333 11.97 -13.21 0.78
CA GLY A 333 11.26 -13.54 -0.46
C GLY A 333 12.06 -14.47 -1.36
N ILE A 334 12.66 -13.92 -2.42
CA ILE A 334 13.45 -14.68 -3.42
C ILE A 334 14.97 -14.67 -3.14
N GLY A 335 15.40 -14.18 -1.97
CA GLY A 335 16.83 -14.14 -1.58
C GLY A 335 17.68 -13.18 -2.41
N LYS A 336 17.06 -12.18 -3.04
CA LYS A 336 17.72 -11.07 -3.76
C LYS A 336 17.53 -9.78 -2.98
N ALA A 337 18.42 -8.82 -3.22
CA ALA A 337 18.23 -7.48 -2.70
C ALA A 337 16.99 -6.84 -3.35
N ASP A 338 16.26 -6.05 -2.58
CA ASP A 338 15.14 -5.28 -3.10
C ASP A 338 15.59 -4.25 -4.11
N GLY A 339 14.65 -3.76 -4.91
CA GLY A 339 14.96 -2.83 -5.98
C GLY A 339 13.77 -2.07 -6.51
N LEU A 340 14.07 -1.27 -7.54
CA LEU A 340 13.06 -0.62 -8.37
C LEU A 340 13.03 -1.34 -9.72
N PHE A 341 11.82 -1.67 -10.18
CA PHE A 341 11.57 -2.38 -11.43
C PHE A 341 10.65 -1.55 -12.31
N LYS A 342 10.89 -1.59 -13.62
CA LYS A 342 10.00 -0.98 -14.61
C LYS A 342 9.22 -2.07 -15.33
N VAL A 343 7.93 -1.83 -15.55
CA VAL A 343 7.01 -2.75 -16.20
C VAL A 343 6.28 -2.05 -17.34
N THR A 344 6.46 -2.58 -18.55
CA THR A 344 5.72 -2.10 -19.72
C THR A 344 4.27 -2.59 -19.64
N LEU A 345 3.30 -1.71 -19.86
CA LEU A 345 1.88 -2.03 -19.69
C LEU A 345 1.11 -2.25 -21.00
N GLU A 346 1.65 -1.83 -22.14
CA GLU A 346 0.94 -1.83 -23.41
C GLU A 346 1.77 -2.46 -24.55
N GLY A 347 1.08 -2.92 -25.58
CA GLY A 347 1.71 -3.49 -26.78
C GLY A 347 2.38 -4.85 -26.58
N ALA A 348 3.28 -5.21 -27.48
CA ALA A 348 3.92 -6.53 -27.52
C ALA A 348 4.87 -6.82 -26.33
N GLU A 349 5.23 -5.79 -25.57
CA GLU A 349 6.05 -5.91 -24.37
C GLU A 349 5.23 -5.81 -23.07
N ARG A 350 3.89 -5.81 -23.12
CA ARG A 350 3.06 -5.82 -21.90
C ARG A 350 3.49 -6.94 -20.97
N GLY A 351 3.76 -6.60 -19.70
CA GLY A 351 4.21 -7.53 -18.66
C GLY A 351 5.72 -7.72 -18.59
N LYS A 352 6.51 -7.09 -19.47
CA LYS A 352 7.97 -7.13 -19.39
C LYS A 352 8.46 -6.40 -18.14
N VAL A 353 9.02 -7.15 -17.19
CA VAL A 353 9.62 -6.61 -15.96
C VAL A 353 11.13 -6.48 -16.12
N GLU A 354 11.66 -5.27 -15.91
CA GLU A 354 13.08 -4.94 -16.02
C GLU A 354 13.56 -4.30 -14.72
N GLN A 355 14.51 -4.93 -14.01
CA GLN A 355 15.13 -4.31 -12.84
C GLN A 355 15.94 -3.09 -13.27
N PHE A 356 15.67 -1.95 -12.62
CA PHE A 356 16.35 -0.69 -12.86
C PHE A 356 17.50 -0.47 -11.88
N LEU A 357 17.27 -0.74 -10.59
CA LEU A 357 18.29 -0.69 -9.53
C LEU A 357 18.02 -1.74 -8.46
N ALA A 358 19.03 -1.96 -7.61
CA ALA A 358 18.91 -2.69 -6.36
C ALA A 358 19.42 -1.82 -5.21
N VAL A 359 18.87 -2.01 -4.01
CA VAL A 359 19.28 -1.31 -2.79
C VAL A 359 20.25 -2.17 -1.96
N PRO A 360 20.95 -1.59 -0.97
CA PRO A 360 21.85 -2.33 -0.09
C PRO A 360 21.17 -3.50 0.64
N ARG A 361 22.00 -4.39 1.17
CA ARG A 361 21.57 -5.54 1.97
C ARG A 361 20.60 -5.13 3.09
N GLU A 362 19.55 -5.92 3.28
CA GLU A 362 18.56 -5.77 4.36
C GLU A 362 17.93 -4.36 4.37
N ALA A 363 17.83 -3.75 3.18
CA ALA A 363 17.03 -2.58 2.93
C ALA A 363 15.91 -2.98 1.98
N GLU A 364 14.77 -2.32 2.12
CA GLU A 364 13.75 -2.25 1.08
C GLU A 364 13.97 -1.01 0.19
N THR A 365 13.37 -1.03 -0.99
CA THR A 365 13.24 0.15 -1.84
C THR A 365 11.84 0.70 -1.65
N CYS A 366 11.70 1.99 -1.34
CA CYS A 366 10.38 2.58 -1.12
C CYS A 366 10.29 4.03 -1.66
N GLY A 367 9.07 4.54 -1.75
CA GLY A 367 8.71 5.90 -2.16
C GLY A 367 9.33 6.37 -3.48
N PRO A 368 9.17 5.64 -4.60
CA PRO A 368 9.73 6.04 -5.88
C PRO A 368 9.06 7.32 -6.40
N ILE A 369 9.87 8.28 -6.86
CA ILE A 369 9.40 9.43 -7.64
C ILE A 369 10.12 9.40 -8.98
N VAL A 370 9.36 9.25 -10.06
CA VAL A 370 9.88 9.06 -11.42
C VAL A 370 9.63 10.32 -12.25
N HIS A 371 10.65 11.14 -12.41
CA HIS A 371 10.69 12.30 -13.31
C HIS A 371 11.60 11.98 -14.50
N ASP A 372 11.17 11.01 -15.30
CA ASP A 372 11.95 10.49 -16.43
C ASP A 372 12.16 11.53 -17.55
N ASP A 373 11.22 12.45 -17.72
CA ASP A 373 11.32 13.63 -18.59
C ASP A 373 12.46 14.57 -18.18
N GLU A 374 12.69 14.71 -16.87
CA GLU A 374 13.83 15.42 -16.27
C GLU A 374 15.07 14.53 -16.11
N ARG A 375 14.99 13.26 -16.49
CA ARG A 375 16.04 12.23 -16.34
C ARG A 375 16.43 11.97 -14.88
N ASN A 376 15.49 12.12 -13.96
CA ASN A 376 15.68 11.89 -12.53
C ASN A 376 14.73 10.80 -12.02
N VAL A 377 15.26 9.89 -11.22
CA VAL A 377 14.48 8.96 -10.42
C VAL A 377 14.95 9.11 -8.98
N PHE A 378 14.02 9.25 -8.05
CA PHE A 378 14.30 9.27 -6.62
C PHE A 378 13.74 7.99 -6.00
N VAL A 379 14.52 7.37 -5.12
CA VAL A 379 14.08 6.23 -4.29
C VAL A 379 14.57 6.44 -2.87
N SER A 380 13.82 5.93 -1.91
CA SER A 380 14.28 5.80 -0.54
C SER A 380 14.87 4.41 -0.32
N VAL A 381 16.05 4.38 0.31
CA VAL A 381 16.63 3.17 0.87
C VAL A 381 16.23 3.12 2.33
N GLN A 382 15.26 2.27 2.67
CA GLN A 382 14.75 2.17 4.04
C GLN A 382 15.56 1.15 4.85
N HIS A 383 15.75 1.45 6.14
CA HIS A 383 16.37 0.59 7.16
C HIS A 383 17.53 -0.34 6.72
N PRO A 384 18.57 0.15 6.01
CA PRO A 384 19.64 -0.73 5.54
C PRO A 384 20.32 -1.47 6.69
N GLY A 385 20.38 -2.80 6.62
CA GLY A 385 20.96 -3.62 7.69
C GLY A 385 20.01 -3.87 8.86
N GLU A 386 18.71 -3.96 8.62
CA GLU A 386 17.65 -4.07 9.64
C GLU A 386 17.87 -5.22 10.65
N GLU A 387 18.46 -6.33 10.22
CA GLU A 387 18.71 -7.52 11.05
C GLU A 387 20.00 -7.39 11.89
N GLY A 388 20.70 -6.25 11.77
CA GLY A 388 21.89 -5.94 12.54
C GLY A 388 21.59 -5.46 13.96
N SER A 389 22.64 -5.23 14.73
CA SER A 389 22.57 -4.61 16.06
C SER A 389 23.56 -3.45 16.18
N PHE A 390 23.48 -2.70 17.28
CA PHE A 390 24.48 -1.66 17.56
C PHE A 390 25.92 -2.21 17.61
N ALA A 391 26.09 -3.43 18.12
CA ALA A 391 27.40 -4.07 18.25
C ALA A 391 27.84 -4.81 16.97
N ASP A 392 26.90 -5.16 16.10
CA ASP A 392 27.13 -5.96 14.89
C ASP A 392 26.28 -5.41 13.74
N GLN A 393 26.80 -4.36 13.09
CA GLN A 393 26.09 -3.68 12.00
C GLN A 393 26.25 -4.47 10.69
N HIS A 394 25.14 -4.78 10.04
CA HIS A 394 25.12 -5.52 8.77
C HIS A 394 25.28 -4.64 7.53
N SER A 395 25.04 -3.33 7.65
CA SER A 395 25.21 -2.34 6.58
C SER A 395 25.90 -1.08 7.09
N PHE A 396 26.60 -0.41 6.18
CA PHE A 396 27.25 0.89 6.41
C PHE A 396 26.84 1.92 5.35
N PHE A 397 25.77 1.64 4.60
CA PHE A 397 25.21 2.59 3.66
C PHE A 397 24.72 3.86 4.39
N PRO A 398 24.92 5.07 3.83
CA PRO A 398 25.53 5.36 2.53
C PRO A 398 27.04 5.67 2.59
N ASP A 399 27.60 5.85 3.78
CA ASP A 399 28.93 6.44 3.94
C ASP A 399 30.08 5.42 3.80
N TYR A 400 29.82 4.13 4.06
CA TYR A 400 30.77 3.01 3.99
C TYR A 400 32.11 3.27 4.70
N VAL A 401 32.06 3.95 5.85
CA VAL A 401 33.27 4.27 6.64
C VAL A 401 33.92 2.97 7.14
N ALA A 402 35.18 2.76 6.76
CA ALA A 402 35.92 1.55 7.13
C ALA A 402 36.19 1.46 8.64
N GLU A 403 36.27 0.23 9.15
CA GLU A 403 36.64 -0.02 10.54
C GLU A 403 38.03 0.57 10.86
N GLY A 404 38.18 1.13 12.07
CA GLY A 404 39.43 1.75 12.51
C GLY A 404 39.72 3.12 11.88
N THR A 405 38.84 3.65 11.04
CA THR A 405 38.99 5.00 10.45
C THR A 405 38.15 6.03 11.21
N THR A 406 38.62 7.28 11.23
CA THR A 406 37.84 8.41 11.77
C THR A 406 36.94 8.94 10.65
N PRO A 407 35.60 8.98 10.81
CA PRO A 407 34.70 9.53 9.81
C PRO A 407 35.05 10.99 9.48
N THR A 408 34.99 11.37 8.21
CA THR A 408 35.08 12.78 7.84
C THR A 408 33.79 13.53 8.21
N ARG A 409 33.81 14.86 8.19
CA ARG A 409 32.64 15.67 8.55
C ARG A 409 31.44 15.31 7.67
N GLY A 410 30.34 14.88 8.29
CA GLY A 410 29.09 14.49 7.61
C GLY A 410 28.94 12.99 7.40
N GLN A 411 30.00 12.22 7.62
CA GLN A 411 29.97 10.75 7.57
C GLN A 411 29.75 10.15 8.95
N VAL A 412 29.16 8.95 8.98
CA VAL A 412 29.14 8.08 10.15
C VAL A 412 29.42 6.65 9.75
N ARG A 413 30.02 5.87 10.65
CA ARG A 413 30.10 4.42 10.52
C ARG A 413 28.86 3.78 11.15
N ALA A 414 27.72 3.92 10.48
CA ALA A 414 26.45 3.31 10.85
C ALA A 414 25.50 3.31 9.63
N PRO A 415 24.54 2.37 9.56
CA PRO A 415 23.51 2.41 8.54
C PRO A 415 22.61 3.64 8.72
N ARG A 416 22.23 4.26 7.60
CA ARG A 416 21.31 5.40 7.57
C ARG A 416 20.32 5.27 6.42
N PRO A 417 19.01 5.28 6.70
CA PRO A 417 18.01 5.49 5.66
C PRO A 417 18.33 6.77 4.89
N SER A 418 18.24 6.72 3.57
CA SER A 418 18.60 7.84 2.70
C SER A 418 17.73 7.89 1.46
N VAL A 419 17.41 9.09 1.00
CA VAL A 419 16.85 9.32 -0.33
C VAL A 419 18.00 9.39 -1.33
N VAL A 420 17.91 8.61 -2.40
CA VAL A 420 18.90 8.50 -3.47
C VAL A 420 18.31 9.08 -4.75
N GLN A 421 19.05 10.00 -5.38
CA GLN A 421 18.76 10.46 -6.74
C GLN A 421 19.58 9.66 -7.74
N VAL A 422 18.90 8.99 -8.66
CA VAL A 422 19.47 8.35 -9.83
C VAL A 422 19.23 9.25 -11.03
N PHE A 423 20.30 9.62 -11.74
CA PHE A 423 20.21 10.48 -12.91
C PHE A 423 21.09 9.96 -14.04
N ARG A 424 20.71 10.28 -15.28
CA ARG A 424 21.53 9.97 -16.45
C ARG A 424 22.48 11.14 -16.72
N GLY A 425 23.76 10.94 -16.38
CA GLY A 425 24.85 11.91 -16.62
C GLY A 425 25.24 12.12 -18.07
#